data_AF-A0A2K8X3F9-F1
#
_entry.id   AF-A0A2K8X3F9-F1
#
_cell.length_a   1.000
_cell.length_b   1.000
_cell.length_c   1.000
_cell.angle_alpha   90.00
_cell.angle_beta   90.00
_cell.angle_gamma   90.00
#
_symmetry.space_group_name_H-M   'P 1'
#
loop_
_entity.id
_entity.type
_entity.pdbx_description
1 polymer ?
#
loop_
_entity_poly.entity_id
_entity_poly.type
_entity_poly.pdbx_seq_one_letter_code
_entity_poly.pdbx_strand_id
1 'polypeptide(L)'
;MKYYFDTEDGPTRETSHPNFVNSMTSGFYYDCTDEFSPFGSDDGADLLYNLEDWYREKRLIRNTAKWMFNQIDEMGFEYKSKDCSELMDLKTIKEIQEKDEYLILSMDNSIIATGFGQIKITGKIDTKLKFVTLKALDRQILVNNEDKNSVDYISRMEKMKLDLSNFK
;
A
#
# COMPACT_ATOMS: atom_id res chain seq x y z
N MET A 1 -2.53 -21.80 -9.18
CA MET A 1 -3.22 -20.54 -8.82
C MET A 1 -3.09 -19.59 -10.01
N LYS A 2 -4.17 -18.90 -10.41
CA LYS A 2 -4.10 -17.91 -11.49
C LYS A 2 -3.72 -16.57 -10.88
N TYR A 3 -2.72 -15.92 -11.48
CA TYR A 3 -2.33 -14.55 -11.11
C TYR A 3 -2.89 -13.57 -12.14
N TYR A 4 -3.14 -12.36 -11.68
CA TYR A 4 -3.72 -11.26 -12.44
C TYR A 4 -2.71 -10.13 -12.46
N PHE A 5 -2.41 -9.64 -13.66
CA PHE A 5 -1.38 -8.66 -13.89
C PHE A 5 -1.88 -7.59 -14.85
N ASP A 6 -1.37 -6.38 -14.71
CA ASP A 6 -1.78 -5.23 -15.52
C ASP A 6 -1.06 -5.16 -16.87
N THR A 7 -1.62 -4.30 -17.72
CA THR A 7 -0.94 -3.73 -18.88
C THR A 7 -0.29 -2.41 -18.48
N GLU A 8 0.31 -1.71 -19.44
CA GLU A 8 0.94 -0.40 -19.21
C GLU A 8 -0.05 0.68 -18.72
N ASP A 9 -1.36 0.44 -18.86
CA ASP A 9 -2.43 1.37 -18.47
C ASP A 9 -2.79 1.31 -16.98
N GLY A 10 -2.18 0.39 -16.22
CA GLY A 10 -2.44 0.20 -14.79
C GLY A 10 -3.64 -0.70 -14.47
N PRO A 11 -4.14 -0.67 -13.22
CA PRO A 11 -5.12 -1.62 -12.73
C PRO A 11 -6.52 -1.39 -13.31
N THR A 12 -7.09 -2.42 -13.91
CA THR A 12 -8.49 -2.46 -14.38
C THR A 12 -9.26 -3.56 -13.67
N ARG A 13 -10.59 -3.59 -13.83
CA ARG A 13 -11.41 -4.69 -13.27
C ARG A 13 -11.08 -6.02 -13.96
N GLU A 14 -10.73 -5.98 -15.23
CA GLU A 14 -10.41 -7.13 -16.07
C GLU A 14 -9.03 -7.71 -15.77
N THR A 15 -8.07 -6.86 -15.38
CA THR A 15 -6.72 -7.23 -14.95
C THR A 15 -6.60 -7.47 -13.45
N SER A 16 -7.71 -7.46 -12.72
CA SER A 16 -7.77 -7.70 -11.27
C SER A 16 -8.43 -9.04 -10.94
N HIS A 17 -7.97 -9.68 -9.87
CA HIS A 17 -8.58 -10.92 -9.39
C HIS A 17 -10.05 -10.69 -8.97
N PRO A 18 -10.99 -11.60 -9.25
CA PRO A 18 -12.40 -11.44 -8.90
C PRO A 18 -12.68 -11.07 -7.43
N ASN A 19 -11.93 -11.65 -6.48
CA ASN A 19 -12.02 -11.26 -5.06
C ASN A 19 -11.67 -9.78 -4.82
N PHE A 20 -10.65 -9.24 -5.51
CA PHE A 20 -10.34 -7.82 -5.46
C PHE A 20 -11.52 -7.02 -6.01
N VAL A 21 -12.03 -7.38 -7.20
CA VAL A 21 -13.16 -6.69 -7.85
C VAL A 21 -14.42 -6.68 -6.98
N ASN A 22 -14.70 -7.78 -6.28
CA ASN A 22 -15.88 -7.93 -5.43
C ASN A 22 -15.77 -7.16 -4.09
N SER A 23 -14.56 -6.91 -3.60
CA SER A 23 -14.34 -6.24 -2.30
C SER A 23 -13.92 -4.77 -2.45
N MET A 24 -13.12 -4.45 -3.46
CA MET A 24 -12.59 -3.11 -3.76
C MET A 24 -13.46 -2.49 -4.86
N THR A 25 -14.67 -2.09 -4.49
CA THR A 25 -15.72 -1.73 -5.44
C THR A 25 -15.65 -0.28 -5.91
N SER A 26 -15.10 0.61 -5.10
CA SER A 26 -14.92 2.03 -5.42
C SER A 26 -14.00 2.23 -6.64
N GLY A 27 -14.28 3.27 -7.44
CA GLY A 27 -13.54 3.54 -8.68
C GLY A 27 -12.06 3.84 -8.48
N PHE A 28 -11.71 4.55 -7.40
CA PHE A 28 -10.32 5.00 -7.17
C PHE A 28 -9.32 3.85 -7.06
N TYR A 29 -9.72 2.63 -6.66
CA TYR A 29 -8.83 1.46 -6.64
C TYR A 29 -8.23 1.10 -8.01
N TYR A 30 -8.85 1.59 -9.08
CA TYR A 30 -8.46 1.36 -10.48
C TYR A 30 -7.95 2.65 -11.14
N ASP A 31 -7.78 3.72 -10.37
CA ASP A 31 -7.33 5.01 -10.86
C ASP A 31 -5.87 5.22 -10.47
N CYS A 32 -4.96 4.93 -11.40
CA CYS A 32 -3.53 5.17 -11.25
C CYS A 32 -3.15 6.66 -11.35
N THR A 33 -4.13 7.55 -11.56
CA THR A 33 -3.92 9.01 -11.59
C THR A 33 -4.48 9.72 -10.35
N ASP A 34 -5.29 9.04 -9.54
CA ASP A 34 -5.70 9.51 -8.21
C ASP A 34 -4.54 9.24 -7.23
N GLU A 35 -3.78 10.29 -6.90
CA GLU A 35 -2.62 10.23 -5.98
C GLU A 35 -2.95 9.60 -4.62
N PHE A 36 -4.23 9.60 -4.21
CA PHE A 36 -4.68 9.05 -2.93
C PHE A 36 -5.18 7.60 -3.05
N SER A 37 -5.15 7.04 -4.25
CA SER A 37 -5.40 5.63 -4.49
C SER A 37 -4.20 4.77 -4.05
N PRO A 38 -4.38 3.47 -3.81
CA PRO A 38 -3.27 2.61 -3.40
C PRO A 38 -2.18 2.47 -4.47
N PHE A 39 -2.45 2.86 -5.72
CA PHE A 39 -1.56 2.66 -6.86
C PHE A 39 -1.30 3.95 -7.66
N GLY A 40 -1.75 5.11 -7.17
CA GLY A 40 -1.68 6.37 -7.91
C GLY A 40 -0.54 7.30 -7.51
N SER A 41 0.10 7.06 -6.36
CA SER A 41 1.39 7.69 -6.05
C SER A 41 2.52 6.98 -6.78
N ASP A 42 3.62 7.68 -7.07
CA ASP A 42 4.81 7.10 -7.71
C ASP A 42 5.31 5.86 -6.95
N ASP A 43 5.45 5.98 -5.63
CA ASP A 43 5.84 4.87 -4.75
C ASP A 43 4.87 3.68 -4.86
N GLY A 44 3.56 3.97 -4.91
CA GLY A 44 2.54 2.94 -5.00
C GLY A 44 2.50 2.24 -6.36
N ALA A 45 2.66 3.00 -7.45
CA ALA A 45 2.73 2.49 -8.81
C ALA A 45 3.99 1.62 -9.01
N ASP A 46 5.15 2.11 -8.59
CA ASP A 46 6.43 1.38 -8.66
C ASP A 46 6.37 0.08 -7.86
N LEU A 47 5.82 0.12 -6.64
CA LEU A 47 5.69 -1.09 -5.83
C LEU A 47 4.71 -2.10 -6.41
N LEU A 48 3.60 -1.65 -7.02
CA LEU A 48 2.70 -2.57 -7.71
C LEU A 48 3.42 -3.25 -8.89
N TYR A 49 4.11 -2.47 -9.73
CA TYR A 49 4.88 -3.00 -10.86
C TYR A 49 5.91 -4.05 -10.40
N ASN A 50 6.74 -3.69 -9.42
CA ASN A 50 7.77 -4.58 -8.88
C ASN A 50 7.16 -5.83 -8.24
N LEU A 51 5.99 -5.71 -7.60
CA LEU A 51 5.27 -6.83 -7.00
C LEU A 51 4.77 -7.79 -8.09
N GLU A 52 4.21 -7.28 -9.18
CA GLU A 52 3.76 -8.10 -10.31
C GLU A 52 4.92 -8.91 -10.90
N ASP A 53 6.06 -8.26 -11.15
CA ASP A 53 7.27 -8.93 -11.64
C ASP A 53 7.78 -10.00 -10.68
N TRP A 54 7.79 -9.70 -9.38
CA TRP A 54 8.14 -10.67 -8.36
C TRP A 54 7.22 -11.91 -8.37
N TYR A 55 5.91 -11.72 -8.55
CA TYR A 55 4.95 -12.83 -8.71
C TYR A 55 5.12 -13.60 -10.01
N ARG A 56 5.49 -12.93 -11.12
CA ARG A 56 5.80 -13.59 -12.41
C ARG A 56 7.00 -14.53 -12.25
N GLU A 57 8.06 -14.07 -11.61
CA GLU A 57 9.30 -14.83 -11.45
C GLU A 57 9.21 -15.94 -10.41
N LYS A 58 8.84 -15.59 -9.18
CA LYS A 58 8.98 -16.51 -8.03
C LYS A 58 7.77 -17.42 -7.90
N ARG A 59 6.60 -16.99 -8.40
CA ARG A 59 5.30 -17.68 -8.30
C ARG A 59 4.90 -18.07 -6.86
N LEU A 60 5.46 -17.43 -5.84
CA LEU A 60 5.24 -17.76 -4.43
C LEU A 60 4.62 -16.57 -3.69
N ILE A 61 3.56 -16.84 -2.93
CA ILE A 61 2.86 -15.85 -2.09
C ILE A 61 3.69 -15.50 -0.83
N ARG A 62 4.50 -16.44 -0.35
CA ARG A 62 5.17 -16.32 0.95
C ARG A 62 6.26 -15.27 0.91
N ASN A 63 6.41 -14.57 2.02
CA ASN A 63 7.44 -13.54 2.26
C ASN A 63 7.19 -12.20 1.56
N THR A 64 5.98 -11.93 1.03
CA THR A 64 5.64 -10.64 0.41
C THR A 64 6.00 -9.45 1.31
N ALA A 65 5.64 -9.49 2.60
CA ALA A 65 6.02 -8.42 3.54
C ALA A 65 7.54 -8.25 3.72
N LYS A 66 8.32 -9.33 3.66
CA LYS A 66 9.78 -9.24 3.75
C LYS A 66 10.37 -8.64 2.47
N TRP A 67 9.89 -9.09 1.32
CA TRP A 67 10.28 -8.54 0.02
C TRP A 67 9.96 -7.04 -0.04
N MET A 68 8.75 -6.64 0.34
CA MET A 68 8.31 -5.24 0.39
C MET A 68 9.24 -4.36 1.22
N PHE A 69 9.58 -4.75 2.45
CA PHE A 69 10.51 -3.97 3.27
C PHE A 69 11.92 -3.88 2.67
N ASN A 70 12.38 -4.91 1.96
CA ASN A 70 13.64 -4.81 1.25
C ASN A 70 13.56 -3.80 0.08
N GLN A 71 12.45 -3.77 -0.66
CA GLN A 71 12.25 -2.78 -1.73
C GLN A 71 12.19 -1.34 -1.19
N ILE A 72 11.49 -1.13 -0.06
CA ILE A 72 11.43 0.20 0.57
C ILE A 72 12.83 0.60 1.09
N ASP A 73 13.57 -0.33 1.70
CA ASP A 73 14.93 -0.06 2.17
C ASP A 73 15.92 0.27 1.02
N GLU A 74 15.67 -0.22 -0.19
CA GLU A 74 16.46 0.08 -1.38
C GLU A 74 16.27 1.54 -1.87
N MET A 75 15.23 2.24 -1.41
CA MET A 75 15.01 3.67 -1.69
C MET A 75 16.04 4.58 -1.01
N GLY A 76 16.78 4.08 -0.01
CA GLY A 76 17.94 4.78 0.56
C GLY A 76 17.64 5.75 1.70
N PHE A 77 16.47 5.63 2.35
CA PHE A 77 16.12 6.40 3.55
C PHE A 77 17.06 6.16 4.73
N GLU A 78 17.10 7.11 5.67
CA GLU A 78 18.01 7.06 6.83
C GLU A 78 17.66 5.91 7.78
N TYR A 79 16.36 5.64 7.96
CA TYR A 79 15.85 4.65 8.90
C TYR A 79 15.34 3.39 8.21
N LYS A 80 15.39 2.27 8.93
CA LYS A 80 14.86 0.99 8.45
C LYS A 80 13.35 1.01 8.41
N SER A 81 12.79 0.77 7.22
CA SER A 81 11.35 0.82 6.95
C SER A 81 10.55 -0.09 7.90
N LYS A 82 11.04 -1.30 8.14
CA LYS A 82 10.39 -2.24 9.05
C LYS A 82 10.27 -1.71 10.48
N ASP A 83 11.30 -1.05 10.99
CA ASP A 83 11.28 -0.52 12.36
C ASP A 83 10.36 0.70 12.44
N CYS A 84 10.41 1.60 11.45
CA CYS A 84 9.51 2.73 11.32
C CYS A 84 8.05 2.32 11.15
N SER A 85 7.78 1.19 10.48
CA SER A 85 6.43 0.70 10.22
C SER A 85 5.66 0.32 11.48
N GLU A 86 6.33 0.13 12.62
CA GLU A 86 5.70 -0.18 13.90
C GLU A 86 5.27 1.07 14.68
N LEU A 87 5.77 2.25 14.31
CA LEU A 87 5.55 3.51 15.01
C LEU A 87 4.11 4.00 14.84
N MET A 88 3.51 4.41 15.97
CA MET A 88 2.17 5.02 16.06
C MET A 88 2.13 6.24 17.00
N ASP A 89 3.28 6.65 17.53
CA ASP A 89 3.39 7.86 18.35
C ASP A 89 3.60 9.07 17.44
N LEU A 90 2.63 9.99 17.41
CA LEU A 90 2.64 11.13 16.48
C LEU A 90 3.87 12.02 16.66
N LYS A 91 4.35 12.19 17.89
CA LYS A 91 5.53 13.01 18.17
C LYS A 91 6.77 12.39 17.51
N THR A 92 7.02 11.10 17.76
CA THR A 92 8.15 10.37 17.17
C THR A 92 8.07 10.35 15.64
N ILE A 93 6.87 10.18 15.07
CA ILE A 93 6.67 10.21 13.62
C ILE A 93 7.04 11.58 13.05
N LYS A 94 6.57 12.67 13.66
CA LYS A 94 6.91 14.04 13.23
C LYS A 94 8.42 14.30 13.34
N GLU A 95 9.08 13.85 14.39
CA GLU A 95 10.54 13.97 14.54
C GLU A 95 11.32 13.22 13.44
N ILE A 96 10.81 12.08 12.95
CA ILE A 96 11.39 11.38 11.80
C ILE A 96 11.16 12.17 10.52
N GLN A 97 9.95 12.67 10.28
CA GLN A 97 9.63 13.47 9.10
C GLN A 97 10.45 14.77 9.03
N GLU A 98 10.83 15.36 10.17
CA GLU A 98 11.73 16.52 10.19
C GLU A 98 13.16 16.19 9.70
N LYS A 99 13.60 14.93 9.83
CA LYS A 99 14.94 14.47 9.43
C LYS A 99 14.96 13.80 8.07
N ASP A 100 13.90 13.08 7.74
CA ASP A 100 13.70 12.32 6.53
C ASP A 100 12.24 12.52 6.06
N GLU A 101 12.04 13.61 5.32
CA GLU A 101 10.73 14.17 4.95
C GLU A 101 9.81 13.15 4.27
N TYR A 102 10.39 12.32 3.39
CA TYR A 102 9.60 11.43 2.53
C TYR A 102 9.44 10.02 3.11
N LEU A 103 10.30 9.58 4.03
CA LEU A 103 10.32 8.21 4.52
C LEU A 103 8.94 7.71 4.96
N ILE A 104 8.22 8.45 5.83
CA ILE A 104 6.95 7.95 6.39
C ILE A 104 5.87 7.83 5.30
N LEU A 105 5.79 8.82 4.41
CA LEU A 105 4.81 8.82 3.33
C LEU A 105 5.13 7.73 2.29
N SER A 106 6.36 7.70 1.77
CA SER A 106 6.78 6.72 0.76
C SER A 106 6.73 5.29 1.26
N MET A 107 7.13 5.05 2.52
CA MET A 107 6.98 3.75 3.17
C MET A 107 5.52 3.33 3.26
N ASP A 108 4.62 4.21 3.72
CA ASP A 108 3.21 3.84 3.89
C ASP A 108 2.50 3.65 2.57
N ASN A 109 2.76 4.50 1.57
CA ASN A 109 2.26 4.31 0.21
C ASN A 109 2.71 2.95 -0.35
N SER A 110 3.98 2.61 -0.19
CA SER A 110 4.54 1.30 -0.59
C SER A 110 3.88 0.12 0.13
N ILE A 111 3.64 0.24 1.43
CA ILE A 111 2.97 -0.79 2.24
C ILE A 111 1.51 -0.97 1.82
N ILE A 112 0.80 0.14 1.57
CA ILE A 112 -0.59 0.16 1.12
C ILE A 112 -0.71 -0.49 -0.27
N ALA A 113 0.10 -0.02 -1.22
CA ALA A 113 0.18 -0.58 -2.56
C ALA A 113 0.46 -2.09 -2.53
N THR A 114 1.43 -2.53 -1.73
CA THR A 114 1.75 -3.97 -1.65
C THR A 114 0.58 -4.79 -1.10
N GLY A 115 -0.09 -4.29 -0.05
CA GLY A 115 -1.24 -4.98 0.56
C GLY A 115 -2.39 -5.17 -0.42
N PHE A 116 -2.84 -4.08 -1.05
CA PHE A 116 -3.90 -4.13 -2.06
C PHE A 116 -3.45 -4.86 -3.32
N GLY A 117 -2.19 -4.70 -3.73
CA GLY A 117 -1.57 -5.39 -4.86
C GLY A 117 -1.57 -6.91 -4.68
N GLN A 118 -1.28 -7.43 -3.48
CA GLN A 118 -1.36 -8.87 -3.22
C GLN A 118 -2.78 -9.40 -3.43
N ILE A 119 -3.79 -8.66 -2.98
CA ILE A 119 -5.20 -9.01 -3.18
C ILE A 119 -5.56 -8.94 -4.66
N LYS A 120 -5.15 -7.88 -5.35
CA LYS A 120 -5.36 -7.69 -6.79
C LYS A 120 -4.80 -8.85 -7.60
N ILE A 121 -3.55 -9.25 -7.33
CA ILE A 121 -2.85 -10.28 -8.10
C ILE A 121 -3.36 -11.67 -7.77
N THR A 122 -3.61 -11.96 -6.48
CA THR A 122 -3.80 -13.34 -5.99
C THR A 122 -5.20 -13.63 -5.46
N GLY A 123 -6.01 -12.60 -5.23
CA GLY A 123 -7.29 -12.69 -4.55
C GLY A 123 -7.20 -12.96 -3.05
N LYS A 124 -6.02 -12.83 -2.45
CA LYS A 124 -5.72 -13.13 -1.05
C LYS A 124 -4.71 -12.14 -0.49
N ILE A 125 -4.59 -12.10 0.83
CA ILE A 125 -3.56 -11.35 1.52
C ILE A 125 -2.98 -12.16 2.68
N ASP A 126 -1.65 -12.10 2.86
CA ASP A 126 -0.98 -12.70 4.01
C ASP A 126 -1.39 -11.96 5.29
N THR A 127 -1.66 -12.69 6.38
CA THR A 127 -2.10 -12.08 7.65
C THR A 127 -1.14 -10.99 8.15
N LYS A 128 0.17 -11.20 8.01
CA LYS A 128 1.18 -10.21 8.41
C LYS A 128 1.14 -8.98 7.51
N LEU A 129 0.95 -9.15 6.20
CA LEU A 129 0.85 -8.05 5.26
C LEU A 129 -0.43 -7.24 5.53
N LYS A 130 -1.56 -7.92 5.73
CA LYS A 130 -2.82 -7.28 6.12
C LYS A 130 -2.67 -6.42 7.37
N PHE A 131 -2.00 -6.95 8.40
CA PHE A 131 -1.77 -6.22 9.65
C PHE A 131 -0.96 -4.95 9.43
N VAL A 132 0.17 -5.03 8.73
CA VAL A 132 1.02 -3.85 8.51
C VAL A 132 0.36 -2.84 7.57
N THR A 133 -0.41 -3.28 6.58
CA THR A 133 -1.20 -2.38 5.71
C THR A 133 -2.27 -1.63 6.48
N LEU A 134 -3.01 -2.30 7.37
CA LEU A 134 -3.96 -1.60 8.25
C LEU A 134 -3.27 -0.58 9.15
N LYS A 135 -2.09 -0.92 9.69
CA LYS A 135 -1.30 0.01 10.50
C LYS A 135 -0.80 1.21 9.71
N ALA A 136 -0.36 1.02 8.45
CA ALA A 136 0.05 2.11 7.57
C ALA A 136 -1.12 3.07 7.30
N LEU A 137 -2.32 2.54 7.01
CA LEU A 137 -3.53 3.36 6.85
C LEU A 137 -3.85 4.14 8.13
N ASP A 138 -3.77 3.51 9.30
CA ASP A 138 -3.95 4.18 10.58
C ASP A 138 -2.92 5.28 10.84
N ARG A 139 -1.66 5.05 10.47
CA ARG A 139 -0.58 6.04 10.60
C ARG A 139 -0.81 7.23 9.68
N GLN A 140 -1.20 7.00 8.42
CA GLN A 140 -1.50 8.08 7.48
C GLN A 140 -2.70 8.92 7.93
N ILE A 141 -3.74 8.29 8.48
CA ILE A 141 -4.85 9.03 9.10
C ILE A 141 -4.33 9.86 10.28
N LEU A 142 -3.55 9.26 11.19
CA LEU A 142 -3.02 9.92 12.38
C LEU A 142 -2.16 11.15 12.03
N VAL A 143 -1.25 11.04 11.07
CA VAL A 143 -0.32 12.10 10.67
C VAL A 143 -1.05 13.29 10.04
N ASN A 144 -2.09 13.01 9.26
CA ASN A 144 -2.78 14.03 8.47
C ASN A 144 -4.04 14.60 9.14
N ASN A 145 -4.46 14.06 10.29
CA ASN A 145 -5.74 14.40 10.95
C ASN A 145 -5.90 15.90 11.31
N GLU A 146 -4.80 16.62 11.52
CA GLU A 146 -4.82 18.05 11.88
C GLU A 146 -4.88 18.98 10.66
N ASP A 147 -4.60 18.46 9.46
CA ASP A 147 -4.60 19.24 8.23
C ASP A 147 -5.99 19.28 7.56
N LYS A 148 -6.56 20.48 7.51
CA LYS A 148 -7.89 20.72 6.91
C LYS A 148 -7.92 20.49 5.41
N ASN A 149 -6.78 20.51 4.73
CA ASN A 149 -6.71 20.21 3.29
C ASN A 149 -6.68 18.70 3.01
N SER A 150 -6.42 17.89 4.04
CA SER A 150 -6.29 16.43 3.92
C SER A 150 -7.62 15.67 4.01
N VAL A 151 -8.77 16.33 3.93
CA VAL A 151 -10.10 15.69 4.09
C VAL A 151 -10.32 14.57 3.07
N ASP A 152 -10.04 14.84 1.79
CA ASP A 152 -10.23 13.84 0.74
C ASP A 152 -9.24 12.67 0.89
N TYR A 153 -7.98 12.97 1.23
CA TYR A 153 -6.95 11.97 1.52
C TYR A 153 -7.35 11.06 2.68
N ILE A 154 -7.75 11.63 3.83
CA ILE A 154 -8.20 10.87 5.00
C ILE A 154 -9.42 10.00 4.63
N SER A 155 -10.37 10.54 3.86
CA SER A 155 -11.54 9.77 3.43
C SER A 155 -11.15 8.52 2.61
N ARG A 156 -10.11 8.63 1.77
CA ARG A 156 -9.56 7.50 1.01
C ARG A 156 -8.91 6.48 1.93
N MET A 157 -8.09 6.91 2.88
CA MET A 157 -7.46 6.03 3.86
C MET A 157 -8.51 5.28 4.72
N GLU A 158 -9.53 5.98 5.21
CA GLU A 158 -10.62 5.38 5.99
C GLU A 158 -11.41 4.36 5.18
N LYS A 159 -11.71 4.68 3.90
CA LYS A 159 -12.38 3.76 2.99
C LYS A 159 -11.55 2.50 2.74
N MET A 160 -10.26 2.67 2.43
CA MET A 160 -9.32 1.55 2.27
C MET A 160 -9.23 0.69 3.53
N LYS A 161 -9.13 1.32 4.71
CA LYS A 161 -9.07 0.62 5.99
C LYS A 161 -10.33 -0.22 6.23
N LEU A 162 -11.50 0.35 5.96
CA LEU A 162 -12.78 -0.36 6.10
C LEU A 162 -12.85 -1.57 5.17
N ASP A 163 -12.53 -1.39 3.90
CA ASP A 163 -12.61 -2.46 2.89
C ASP A 163 -11.62 -3.58 3.20
N LEU A 164 -10.37 -3.23 3.54
CA LEU A 164 -9.36 -4.21 3.92
C LEU A 164 -9.72 -4.94 5.21
N SER A 165 -10.28 -4.26 6.21
CA SER A 165 -10.73 -4.89 7.45
C SER A 165 -11.76 -5.99 7.19
N ASN A 166 -12.70 -5.71 6.27
CA ASN A 166 -13.77 -6.62 5.88
C ASN A 166 -13.34 -7.73 4.90
N PHE A 167 -12.19 -7.58 4.24
CA PHE A 167 -11.65 -8.56 3.30
C PHE A 167 -11.23 -9.85 4.02
N LYS A 168 -11.74 -11.02 3.59
CA LYS A 168 -11.51 -12.33 4.22
C LYS A 168 -10.42 -13.13 3.55
#